data_AF-A0A2S2PY09-F1
#
_entry.id   AF-A0A2S2PY09-F1
#
_cell.length_a   1.000
_cell.length_b   1.000
_cell.length_c   1.000
_cell.angle_alpha   90.00
_cell.angle_beta   90.00
_cell.angle_gamma   90.00
#
_symmetry.space_group_name_H-M   'P 1'
#
loop_
_entity.id
_entity.type
_entity.pdbx_description
1 polymer ?
#
loop_
_entity_poly.entity_id
_entity_poly.type
_entity_poly.pdbx_seq_one_letter_code
_entity_poly.pdbx_strand_id
1 'polypeptide(L)'
;MNRMRLRIAERLKDAQNVNAMLTTFNEIDMSSIMDFRKTNLEAFQKKHGLKLGFMSAFLKASAYALTEQPVINAVIEGNEIVYRDYVDISVAVATPKGLLVPVVR
;
A
#
# COMPACT_ATOMS: atom_id res chain seq x y z
N MET A 1 -6.87 -28.78 -3.98
CA MET A 1 -6.95 -27.31 -3.74
C MET A 1 -8.42 -26.91 -3.65
N ASN A 2 -8.81 -26.08 -2.67
CA ASN A 2 -10.15 -25.46 -2.68
C ASN A 2 -10.26 -24.53 -3.91
N ARG A 3 -11.45 -24.43 -4.52
CA ARG A 3 -11.75 -23.55 -5.66
C ARG A 3 -11.25 -22.13 -5.47
N MET A 4 -11.36 -21.57 -4.26
CA MET A 4 -10.81 -20.25 -3.94
C MET A 4 -9.29 -20.18 -4.08
N ARG A 5 -8.56 -21.17 -3.56
CA ARG A 5 -7.09 -21.23 -3.67
C ARG A 5 -6.63 -21.45 -5.11
N LEU A 6 -7.38 -22.23 -5.88
CA LEU A 6 -7.11 -22.45 -7.30
C LEU A 6 -7.22 -21.13 -8.09
N ARG A 7 -8.27 -20.35 -7.84
CA ARG A 7 -8.44 -19.04 -8.50
C ARG A 7 -7.37 -18.02 -8.12
N ILE A 8 -6.88 -18.05 -6.88
CA ILE A 8 -5.77 -17.19 -6.43
C ILE A 8 -4.50 -17.55 -7.21
N ALA A 9 -4.18 -18.85 -7.33
CA ALA A 9 -2.99 -19.31 -8.04
C ALA A 9 -3.02 -18.93 -9.54
N GLU A 10 -4.17 -19.09 -10.20
CA GLU A 10 -4.38 -18.65 -11.58
C GLU A 10 -4.07 -17.15 -11.73
N ARG A 11 -4.70 -16.30 -10.91
CA ARG A 11 -4.51 -14.84 -10.98
C ARG A 11 -3.07 -14.40 -10.70
N LEU A 12 -2.37 -15.08 -9.79
CA LEU A 12 -0.96 -14.77 -9.52
C LEU A 12 -0.08 -15.10 -10.72
N LYS A 13 -0.33 -16.23 -11.39
CA LYS A 13 0.43 -16.61 -12.59
C LYS A 13 0.11 -15.68 -13.77
N ASP A 14 -1.15 -15.31 -13.94
CA ASP A 14 -1.57 -14.35 -14.95
C ASP A 14 -0.87 -12.99 -14.76
N ALA A 15 -0.81 -12.49 -13.52
CA ALA A 15 -0.14 -11.21 -13.22
C ALA A 15 1.35 -11.22 -13.58
N GLN A 16 2.05 -12.35 -13.37
CA GLN A 16 3.46 -12.51 -13.75
C GLN A 16 3.67 -12.63 -15.27
N ASN A 17 2.72 -13.26 -15.97
CA ASN A 17 2.84 -13.44 -17.42
C ASN A 17 2.49 -12.16 -18.18
N VAL A 18 1.54 -11.36 -17.67
CA VAL A 18 1.07 -10.12 -18.31
C VAL A 18 2.04 -8.95 -18.07
N ASN A 19 2.61 -8.85 -16.87
CA ASN A 19 3.42 -7.69 -16.49
C ASN A 19 4.92 -8.00 -16.53
N ALA A 20 5.71 -7.06 -17.03
CA ALA A 20 7.16 -7.06 -16.85
C ALA A 20 7.49 -6.58 -15.42
N MET A 21 7.44 -7.50 -14.46
CA MET A 21 7.69 -7.18 -13.04
C MET A 21 9.19 -7.04 -12.77
N LEU A 22 9.62 -5.83 -12.39
CA LEU A 22 10.98 -5.53 -11.93
C LEU A 22 10.93 -4.95 -10.52
N THR A 23 12.01 -5.11 -9.77
CA THR A 23 12.09 -4.66 -8.37
C THR A 23 13.31 -3.78 -8.17
N THR A 24 13.12 -2.62 -7.54
CA THR A 24 14.19 -1.72 -7.09
C THR A 24 14.17 -1.64 -5.56
N PHE A 25 15.31 -1.34 -4.96
CA PHE A 25 15.49 -1.30 -3.50
C PHE A 25 16.16 0.00 -3.08
N ASN A 26 15.76 0.49 -1.91
CA ASN A 26 16.38 1.62 -1.22
C ASN A 26 16.25 1.41 0.29
N GLU A 27 17.09 2.11 1.04
CA GLU A 27 17.08 2.12 2.51
C GLU A 27 16.60 3.48 3.02
N ILE A 28 15.92 3.48 4.17
CA ILE A 28 15.37 4.70 4.79
C ILE A 28 15.72 4.70 6.27
N ASP A 29 16.29 5.80 6.76
CA ASP A 29 16.50 6.01 8.19
C ASP A 29 15.17 6.32 8.90
N MET A 30 14.83 5.50 9.89
CA MET A 30 13.60 5.58 10.66
C MET A 30 13.73 6.36 11.97
N SER A 31 14.93 6.84 12.32
CA SER A 31 15.21 7.48 13.62
C SER A 31 14.29 8.68 13.88
N SER A 32 14.17 9.58 12.91
CA SER A 32 13.34 10.78 13.00
C SER A 32 11.86 10.47 13.24
N ILE A 33 11.31 9.46 12.56
CA ILE A 33 9.90 9.12 12.70
C ILE A 33 9.61 8.35 13.99
N MET A 34 10.59 7.60 14.49
CA MET A 34 10.49 6.95 15.79
C MET A 34 10.44 7.98 16.92
N ASP A 35 11.27 9.02 16.85
CA ASP A 35 11.29 10.07 17.86
C ASP A 35 10.04 10.96 17.77
N PHE A 36 9.60 11.32 16.56
CA PHE A 36 8.32 11.98 16.35
C PHE A 36 7.16 11.19 16.98
N ARG A 37 7.14 9.88 16.76
CA ARG A 37 6.11 9.00 17.33
C ARG A 37 6.19 9.01 18.85
N LYS A 38 7.36 8.84 19.47
CA LYS A 38 7.51 8.81 20.94
C LYS A 38 6.95 10.08 21.59
N THR A 39 7.33 11.26 21.07
CA THR A 39 6.92 12.55 21.66
C THR A 39 5.42 12.80 21.51
N ASN A 40 4.80 12.33 20.43
CA ASN A 40 3.39 12.64 20.12
C ASN A 40 2.40 11.52 20.46
N LEU A 41 2.86 10.33 20.82
CA LEU A 41 2.00 9.16 21.02
C LEU A 41 0.94 9.38 22.10
N GLU A 42 1.35 9.90 23.26
CA GLU A 42 0.43 10.10 24.39
C GLU A 42 -0.62 11.17 24.11
N ALA A 43 -0.19 12.30 23.53
CA ALA A 43 -1.09 13.38 23.16
C ALA A 43 -2.10 12.94 22.09
N PHE A 44 -1.64 12.20 21.08
CA PHE A 44 -2.48 11.67 20.01
C PHE A 44 -3.49 10.65 20.55
N GLN A 45 -3.04 9.73 21.41
CA GLN A 45 -3.92 8.71 21.98
C GLN A 45 -4.98 9.32 22.90
N LYS A 46 -4.64 10.34 23.71
CA LYS A 46 -5.61 11.05 24.54
C LYS A 46 -6.67 11.79 23.71
N LYS A 47 -6.27 12.39 22.58
CA LYS A 47 -7.18 13.18 21.73
C LYS A 47 -8.07 12.33 20.83
N HIS A 48 -7.51 11.28 20.23
CA HIS A 48 -8.17 10.51 19.17
C HIS A 48 -8.59 9.10 19.60
N GLY A 49 -8.16 8.62 20.78
CA GLY A 49 -8.45 7.26 21.25
C GLY A 49 -7.75 6.16 20.45
N LEU A 50 -6.88 6.52 19.50
CA LEU A 50 -6.18 5.60 18.59
C LEU A 50 -4.67 5.67 18.83
N LYS A 51 -3.97 4.56 18.59
CA LYS A 51 -2.51 4.52 18.66
C LYS A 51 -1.92 5.08 17.37
N LEU A 52 -0.95 5.97 17.49
CA LEU A 52 -0.17 6.45 16.35
C LEU A 52 0.80 5.35 15.89
N GLY A 53 0.56 4.80 14.70
CA GLY A 53 1.40 3.79 14.06
C GLY A 53 2.33 4.39 13.00
N PHE A 54 3.23 3.56 12.45
CA PHE A 54 4.11 3.96 11.35
C PHE A 54 3.43 3.93 9.98
N MET A 55 2.41 3.06 9.83
CA MET A 55 1.68 2.89 8.56
C MET A 55 1.06 4.18 8.04
N SER A 56 0.60 5.08 8.91
CA SER A 56 0.02 6.36 8.50
C SER A 56 1.05 7.26 7.81
N ALA A 57 2.30 7.24 8.24
CA ALA A 57 3.36 8.00 7.59
C ALA A 57 3.72 7.43 6.22
N PHE A 58 3.83 6.10 6.11
CA PHE A 58 4.08 5.45 4.82
C PHE A 58 2.91 5.68 3.85
N LEU A 59 1.67 5.54 4.29
CA LEU A 59 0.48 5.84 3.49
C LEU A 59 0.49 7.29 2.98
N LYS A 60 0.81 8.26 3.86
CA LYS A 60 0.85 9.67 3.49
C LYS A 60 2.00 9.99 2.53
N ALA A 61 3.17 9.41 2.75
CA ALA A 61 4.34 9.57 1.87
C ALA A 61 4.09 8.95 0.50
N SER A 62 3.52 7.74 0.45
CA SER A 62 3.14 7.09 -0.81
C SER A 62 2.09 7.89 -1.57
N ALA A 63 1.06 8.41 -0.89
CA ALA A 63 0.04 9.24 -1.53
C ALA A 63 0.64 10.53 -2.13
N TYR A 64 1.58 11.15 -1.41
CA TYR A 64 2.30 12.32 -1.90
C TYR A 64 3.14 11.99 -3.14
N ALA A 65 3.92 10.91 -3.10
CA ALA A 65 4.73 10.46 -4.23
C ALA A 65 3.89 10.07 -5.45
N LEU A 66 2.74 9.44 -5.25
CA LEU A 66 1.79 9.08 -6.33
C LEU A 66 1.18 10.31 -7.01
N THR A 67 1.03 11.41 -6.25
CA THR A 67 0.53 12.68 -6.80
C THR A 67 1.60 13.37 -7.66
N GLU A 68 2.87 13.30 -7.24
CA GLU A 68 4.00 13.85 -8.03
C GLU A 68 4.35 12.99 -9.25
N GLN A 69 4.19 11.67 -9.15
CA GLN A 69 4.49 10.69 -10.21
C GLN A 69 3.22 9.96 -10.66
N PRO A 70 2.36 10.59 -11.48
CA PRO A 70 1.05 10.05 -11.85
C PRO A 70 1.13 8.76 -12.68
N VAL A 71 2.28 8.50 -13.33
CA VAL A 71 2.53 7.25 -14.07
C VAL A 71 2.44 6.03 -13.16
N ILE A 72 2.84 6.15 -11.89
CA ILE A 72 2.80 5.04 -10.92
C ILE A 72 1.34 4.76 -10.48
N ASN A 73 0.46 5.77 -10.52
CA ASN A 73 -0.97 5.63 -10.20
C ASN A 73 -1.82 5.16 -11.39
N ALA A 74 -1.24 5.12 -12.59
CA ALA A 74 -1.92 4.72 -13.81
C ALA A 74 -2.04 3.20 -13.96
N VAL A 75 -2.96 2.75 -14.81
CA VAL A 75 -3.09 1.34 -15.22
C VAL A 75 -3.01 1.23 -16.73
N ILE A 76 -2.53 0.10 -17.23
CA ILE A 76 -2.59 -0.23 -18.66
C ILE A 76 -3.87 -1.02 -18.91
N GLU A 77 -4.75 -0.48 -19.74
CA GLU A 77 -5.96 -1.16 -20.22
C GLU A 77 -5.84 -1.38 -21.73
N GLY A 78 -5.58 -2.63 -22.14
CA GLY A 78 -5.29 -2.95 -23.54
C GLY A 78 -3.99 -2.29 -24.01
N ASN A 79 -4.10 -1.34 -24.95
CA ASN A 79 -2.98 -0.59 -25.50
C ASN A 79 -2.93 0.88 -25.00
N GLU A 80 -3.77 1.24 -24.04
CA GLU A 80 -3.86 2.61 -23.51
C GLU A 80 -3.45 2.68 -22.04
N ILE A 81 -2.90 3.83 -21.65
CA ILE A 81 -2.55 4.13 -20.26
C ILE A 81 -3.65 5.01 -19.67
N VAL A 82 -4.34 4.50 -18.66
CA VAL A 82 -5.41 5.19 -17.94
C VAL A 82 -4.85 5.81 -16.68
N TYR A 83 -4.80 7.14 -16.64
CA TYR A 83 -4.41 7.92 -15.47
C TYR A 83 -5.60 8.14 -14.54
N ARG A 84 -5.33 8.28 -13.24
CA ARG A 84 -6.34 8.53 -12.21
C ARG A 84 -5.99 9.78 -11.42
N ASP A 85 -6.99 10.65 -11.23
CA ASP A 85 -6.86 11.91 -10.47
C ASP A 85 -7.02 11.72 -8.95
N TYR A 86 -7.39 10.50 -8.53
CA TYR A 86 -7.55 10.13 -7.13
C TYR A 86 -6.56 9.03 -6.77
N VAL A 87 -6.25 8.90 -5.47
CA VAL A 87 -5.28 7.94 -4.95
C VAL A 87 -5.99 6.99 -3.98
N ASP A 88 -6.29 5.79 -4.46
CA ASP A 88 -6.84 4.69 -3.66
C ASP A 88 -5.71 3.70 -3.31
N ILE A 89 -5.31 3.61 -2.04
CA ILE A 89 -4.20 2.74 -1.62
C ILE A 89 -4.74 1.45 -1.01
N SER A 90 -4.35 0.33 -1.63
CA SER A 90 -4.62 -1.02 -1.15
C SER A 90 -3.63 -1.42 -0.04
N VAL A 91 -4.13 -1.72 1.16
CA VAL A 91 -3.30 -2.05 2.34
C VAL A 91 -3.42 -3.53 2.66
N ALA A 92 -2.33 -4.28 2.65
CA ALA A 92 -2.37 -5.70 3.02
C ALA A 92 -2.52 -5.89 4.53
N VAL A 93 -3.53 -6.66 4.94
CA VAL A 93 -3.81 -7.00 6.35
C VAL A 93 -3.87 -8.52 6.51
N ALA A 94 -3.09 -9.03 7.45
CA ALA A 94 -3.11 -10.44 7.80
C ALA A 94 -4.32 -10.77 8.68
N THR A 95 -4.99 -11.88 8.36
CA THR A 95 -6.12 -12.43 9.12
C THR A 95 -5.87 -13.91 9.41
N PRO A 96 -6.54 -14.52 10.40
CA PRO A 96 -6.38 -15.96 10.70
C PRO A 96 -6.73 -16.87 9.51
N LYS A 97 -7.56 -16.40 8.57
CA LYS A 97 -7.99 -17.16 7.39
C LYS A 97 -7.12 -16.90 6.15
N GLY A 98 -6.15 -15.98 6.22
CA GLY A 98 -5.28 -15.60 5.12
C GLY A 98 -5.02 -14.09 5.05
N LEU A 99 -4.57 -13.61 3.91
CA LEU A 99 -4.28 -12.19 3.67
C LEU A 99 -5.46 -11.53 2.93
N LEU A 100 -5.91 -10.39 3.43
CA LEU A 100 -6.92 -9.54 2.79
C LEU A 100 -6.28 -8.19 2.44
N VAL A 101 -6.80 -7.53 1.41
CA VAL A 101 -6.29 -6.22 0.97
C VAL A 101 -7.45 -5.23 0.87
N PRO A 102 -7.85 -4.56 1.98
CA PRO A 102 -8.80 -3.44 1.94
C PRO A 102 -8.21 -2.20 1.26
N VAL A 103 -9.10 -1.35 0.74
CA VAL A 103 -8.74 -0.07 0.09
C VAL A 103 -8.98 1.08 1.06
N VAL A 104 -7.99 1.98 1.17
CA VAL A 104 -8.12 3.29 1.79
C VAL A 104 -8.31 4.32 0.66
N ARG A 105 -9.42 5.06 0.73
CA ARG A 105 -9.78 6.13 -0.20
C ARG A 105 -9.59 7.48 0.47
#